data_AF-A0A2K0XPA1-F1
#
_entry.id   AF-A0A2K0XPA1-F1
#
_cell.length_a   1.000
_cell.length_b   1.000
_cell.length_c   1.000
_cell.angle_alpha   90.00
_cell.angle_beta   90.00
_cell.angle_gamma   90.00
#
_symmetry.space_group_name_H-M   'P 1'
#
loop_
_entity.id
_entity.type
_entity.pdbx_description
1 polymer ?
#
loop_
_entity_poly.entity_id
_entity_poly.type
_entity_poly.pdbx_seq_one_letter_code
_entity_poly.pdbx_strand_id
1 'polypeptide(L)'
;MNKKVQYQYILEECIETSDYTGSFKTDKEKIWLILAEFLNWSRTKELHRIRELPHEIGEWLRGLPSCCSVEFCDYNIVQIGKKWGFCKTKRQEGNFVKNWWDQCGLRIVELAKENGIRLSSVHPYIYGKTIQEQMSDDRDTQS
;
A
#
# COMPACT_ATOMS: atom_id res chain seq x y z
N MET A 1 18.29 4.77 5.44
CA MET A 1 17.08 5.56 5.09
C MET A 1 16.05 5.29 6.18
N ASN A 2 15.46 6.31 6.81
CA ASN A 2 14.51 6.10 7.91
C ASN A 2 13.18 5.59 7.32
N LYS A 3 12.94 4.28 7.38
CA LYS A 3 11.71 3.69 6.81
C LYS A 3 10.45 4.07 7.59
N LYS A 4 10.59 4.43 8.88
CA LYS A 4 9.45 4.76 9.76
C LYS A 4 8.64 5.94 9.25
N VAL A 5 9.29 6.99 8.73
CA VAL A 5 8.57 8.16 8.21
C VAL A 5 7.79 7.83 6.93
N GLN A 6 8.23 6.84 6.15
CA GLN A 6 7.53 6.38 4.96
C GLN A 6 6.33 5.49 5.32
N TYR A 7 6.49 4.64 6.35
CA TYR A 7 5.37 3.86 6.89
C TYR A 7 4.28 4.76 7.44
N GLN A 8 4.66 5.76 8.25
CA GLN A 8 3.72 6.72 8.82
C GLN A 8 2.94 7.45 7.72
N TYR A 9 3.65 7.94 6.70
CA TYR A 9 3.03 8.59 5.54
C TYR A 9 1.96 7.71 4.89
N ILE A 10 2.27 6.44 4.61
CA ILE A 10 1.30 5.53 4.00
C ILE A 10 0.09 5.31 4.93
N LEU A 11 0.33 4.98 6.20
CA LEU A 11 -0.73 4.59 7.15
C LEU A 11 -1.63 5.74 7.61
N GLU A 12 -1.08 6.95 7.70
CA GLU A 12 -1.75 8.12 8.27
C GLU A 12 -2.22 9.13 7.23
N GLU A 13 -1.52 9.25 6.09
CA GLU A 13 -1.79 10.31 5.10
C GLU A 13 -2.37 9.78 3.78
N CYS A 14 -2.14 8.51 3.41
CA CYS A 14 -2.50 8.01 2.07
C CYS A 14 -3.76 7.16 2.00
N ILE A 15 -4.05 6.38 3.04
CA ILE A 15 -5.12 5.37 2.99
C ILE A 15 -6.47 6.01 3.26
N GLU A 16 -7.37 5.93 2.29
CA GLU A 16 -8.76 6.37 2.42
C GLU A 16 -9.66 5.16 2.68
N THR A 17 -10.53 5.30 3.68
CA THR A 17 -11.40 4.23 4.15
C THR A 17 -12.89 4.62 4.16
N SER A 18 -13.22 5.87 3.82
CA SER A 18 -14.58 6.41 3.87
C SER A 18 -15.59 5.62 3.04
N ASP A 19 -15.15 5.10 1.90
CA ASP A 19 -16.01 4.40 0.93
C ASP A 19 -16.11 2.89 1.22
N TYR A 20 -15.48 2.44 2.32
CA TYR A 20 -15.35 1.03 2.67
C TYR A 20 -16.13 0.69 3.93
N THR A 21 -16.67 -0.54 3.97
CA THR A 21 -17.51 -0.99 5.08
C THR A 21 -16.67 -1.66 6.17
N GLY A 22 -16.94 -1.34 7.42
CA GLY A 22 -16.25 -1.93 8.58
C GLY A 22 -15.42 -0.91 9.37
N SER A 23 -14.59 -1.40 10.29
CA SER A 23 -13.75 -0.56 11.14
C SER A 23 -12.29 -0.68 10.75
N PHE A 24 -11.59 0.42 10.51
CA PHE A 24 -10.16 0.42 10.14
C PHE A 24 -9.32 0.97 11.29
N LYS A 25 -9.29 0.23 12.40
CA LYS A 25 -8.63 0.66 13.65
C LYS A 25 -7.18 0.24 13.72
N THR A 26 -6.79 -0.75 12.93
CA THR A 26 -5.45 -1.32 12.94
C THR A 26 -4.75 -1.12 11.61
N ASP A 27 -3.42 -1.00 11.67
CA ASP A 27 -2.58 -0.96 10.47
C ASP A 27 -2.77 -2.21 9.61
N LYS A 28 -3.00 -3.36 10.24
CA LYS A 28 -3.31 -4.62 9.55
C LYS A 28 -4.55 -4.51 8.66
N GLU A 29 -5.66 -3.98 9.17
CA GLU A 29 -6.90 -3.81 8.39
C GLU A 29 -6.70 -2.85 7.22
N LYS A 30 -6.02 -1.72 7.47
CA LYS A 30 -5.70 -0.73 6.43
C LYS A 30 -4.85 -1.31 5.31
N ILE A 31 -3.79 -2.04 5.65
CA ILE A 31 -2.89 -2.62 4.65
C ILE A 31 -3.55 -3.80 3.92
N TRP A 32 -4.38 -4.59 4.61
CA TRP A 32 -5.15 -5.63 3.96
C TRP A 32 -6.08 -5.03 2.89
N LEU A 33 -6.76 -3.92 3.19
CA LEU A 33 -7.61 -3.20 2.22
C LEU A 33 -6.84 -2.82 0.95
N ILE A 34 -5.68 -2.16 1.08
CA ILE A 34 -4.86 -1.77 -0.09
C ILE A 34 -4.57 -2.99 -0.97
N LEU A 35 -4.10 -4.08 -0.35
CA LEU A 35 -3.70 -5.28 -1.07
C LEU A 35 -4.89 -5.97 -1.76
N ALA A 36 -6.05 -5.99 -1.11
CA ALA A 36 -7.28 -6.57 -1.65
C ALA A 36 -7.82 -5.73 -2.82
N GLU A 37 -7.75 -4.41 -2.75
CA GLU A 37 -8.13 -3.51 -3.85
C GLU A 37 -7.13 -3.58 -5.01
N PHE A 38 -5.83 -3.69 -4.73
CA PHE A 38 -4.86 -3.96 -5.77
C PHE A 38 -5.17 -5.28 -6.51
N LEU A 39 -5.61 -6.33 -5.80
CA LEU A 39 -6.04 -7.58 -6.43
C LEU A 39 -7.31 -7.43 -7.30
N ASN A 40 -8.20 -6.48 -7.01
CA ASN A 40 -9.32 -6.17 -7.90
C ASN A 40 -8.83 -5.70 -9.27
N TRP A 41 -7.78 -4.87 -9.29
CA TRP A 41 -7.14 -4.39 -10.52
C TRP A 41 -6.22 -5.43 -11.18
N SER A 42 -5.47 -6.20 -10.39
CA SER A 42 -4.45 -7.12 -10.89
C SER A 42 -5.03 -8.21 -11.79
N ARG A 43 -4.26 -8.61 -12.81
CA ARG A 43 -4.59 -9.76 -13.68
C ARG A 43 -4.60 -11.07 -12.90
N THR A 44 -3.77 -11.17 -11.87
CA THR A 44 -3.67 -12.33 -10.99
C THR A 44 -4.38 -12.03 -9.70
N LYS A 45 -5.31 -12.89 -9.27
CA LYS A 45 -6.09 -12.70 -8.04
C LYS A 45 -5.41 -13.25 -6.79
N GLU A 46 -4.08 -13.41 -6.85
CA GLU A 46 -3.24 -14.04 -5.83
C GLU A 46 -1.90 -13.31 -5.73
N LEU A 47 -1.69 -12.55 -4.64
CA LEU A 47 -0.49 -11.70 -4.49
C LEU A 47 0.82 -12.49 -4.55
N HIS A 48 0.85 -13.67 -3.93
CA HIS A 48 2.04 -14.50 -3.82
C HIS A 48 2.56 -15.02 -5.18
N ARG A 49 1.77 -14.92 -6.24
CA ARG A 49 2.15 -15.30 -7.61
C ARG A 49 2.75 -14.13 -8.41
N ILE A 50 2.70 -12.92 -7.88
CA ILE A 50 3.21 -11.71 -8.55
C ILE A 50 4.69 -11.56 -8.23
N ARG A 51 5.55 -11.76 -9.24
CA ARG A 51 7.01 -11.80 -9.09
C ARG A 51 7.60 -10.48 -8.60
N GLU A 52 7.12 -9.36 -9.12
CA GLU A 52 7.59 -8.00 -8.79
C GLU A 52 6.51 -7.21 -8.09
N LEU A 53 5.90 -7.80 -7.05
CA LEU A 53 4.75 -7.23 -6.35
C LEU A 53 4.94 -5.76 -5.90
N PRO A 54 6.08 -5.35 -5.31
CA PRO A 54 6.32 -3.94 -5.00
C PRO A 54 6.22 -3.00 -6.20
N HIS A 55 6.75 -3.41 -7.35
CA HIS A 55 6.74 -2.61 -8.57
C HIS A 55 5.32 -2.51 -9.14
N GLU A 56 4.60 -3.64 -9.23
CA GLU A 56 3.22 -3.68 -9.70
C GLU A 56 2.27 -2.85 -8.83
N ILE A 57 2.43 -2.87 -7.50
CA ILE A 57 1.70 -1.97 -6.59
C ILE A 57 2.09 -0.52 -6.88
N GLY A 58 3.36 -0.22 -7.10
CA GLY A 58 3.84 1.12 -7.45
C GLY A 58 3.21 1.66 -8.74
N GLU A 59 3.12 0.85 -9.80
CA GLU A 59 2.45 1.20 -11.05
C GLU A 59 0.94 1.38 -10.86
N TRP A 60 0.30 0.53 -10.06
CA TRP A 60 -1.11 0.71 -9.71
C TRP A 60 -1.37 2.02 -8.95
N LEU A 61 -0.50 2.40 -8.01
CA LEU A 61 -0.60 3.68 -7.27
C LEU A 61 -0.52 4.90 -8.18
N ARG A 62 0.19 4.82 -9.31
CA ARG A 62 0.21 5.92 -10.32
C ARG A 62 -1.16 6.16 -10.96
N GLY A 63 -2.02 5.14 -10.94
CA GLY A 63 -3.41 5.24 -11.38
C GLY A 63 -4.33 5.93 -10.37
N LEU A 64 -3.81 6.36 -9.22
CA LEU A 64 -4.55 7.04 -8.15
C LEU A 64 -5.78 6.24 -7.67
N PRO A 65 -5.57 5.03 -7.12
CA PRO A 65 -6.67 4.22 -6.63
C PRO A 65 -7.39 4.93 -5.47
N SER A 66 -8.72 4.80 -5.42
CA SER A 66 -9.56 5.47 -4.42
C SER A 66 -9.17 5.16 -2.98
N CYS A 67 -8.72 3.92 -2.69
CA CYS A 67 -8.31 3.52 -1.33
C CYS A 67 -6.93 4.02 -0.90
N CYS A 68 -6.10 4.53 -1.81
CA CYS A 68 -4.72 4.92 -1.49
C CYS A 68 -4.21 6.04 -2.40
N SER A 69 -4.19 7.26 -1.87
CA SER A 69 -3.73 8.45 -2.57
C SER A 69 -2.35 8.86 -2.09
N VAL A 70 -1.32 8.43 -2.82
CA VAL A 70 0.05 8.92 -2.62
C VAL A 70 0.27 10.19 -3.45
N GLU A 71 1.20 11.04 -3.00
CA GLU A 71 1.52 12.29 -3.69
C GLU A 71 2.00 12.00 -5.12
N PHE A 72 1.45 12.75 -6.06
CA PHE A 72 1.65 12.56 -7.50
C PHE A 72 2.59 13.63 -8.08
N CYS A 73 2.54 14.84 -7.56
CA CYS A 73 3.30 15.96 -8.12
C CYS A 73 4.78 15.87 -7.73
N ASP A 74 5.67 15.80 -8.72
CA ASP A 74 7.14 15.77 -8.54
C ASP A 74 7.65 16.83 -7.55
N TYR A 75 7.13 18.06 -7.64
CA TYR A 75 7.54 19.14 -6.74
C TYR A 75 7.22 18.80 -5.28
N ASN A 76 6.02 18.30 -5.01
CA ASN A 76 5.59 17.92 -3.67
C ASN A 76 6.32 16.67 -3.17
N ILE A 77 6.55 15.68 -4.04
CA ILE A 77 7.38 14.51 -3.74
C ILE A 77 8.79 14.95 -3.29
N VAL A 78 9.38 15.94 -3.97
CA VAL A 78 10.67 16.52 -3.54
C VAL A 78 10.57 17.19 -2.18
N GLN A 79 9.49 17.93 -1.89
CA GLN A 79 9.32 18.55 -0.57
C GLN A 79 9.20 17.51 0.54
N ILE A 80 8.48 16.42 0.31
CA ILE A 80 8.41 15.26 1.22
C ILE A 80 9.81 14.70 1.44
N GLY A 81 10.56 14.45 0.36
CA GLY A 81 11.94 13.95 0.43
C GLY A 81 12.89 14.88 1.21
N LYS A 82 12.69 16.20 1.14
CA LYS A 82 13.42 17.19 1.94
C LYS A 82 13.02 17.14 3.41
N LYS A 83 11.72 17.13 3.72
CA LYS A 83 11.17 17.01 5.08
C LYS A 83 11.70 15.77 5.79
N TRP A 84 11.85 14.67 5.06
CA TRP A 84 12.40 13.41 5.58
C TRP A 84 13.94 13.33 5.58
N GLY A 85 14.63 14.34 5.04
CA GLY A 85 16.09 14.41 4.99
C GLY A 85 16.76 13.54 3.91
N PHE A 86 15.99 13.03 2.94
CA PHE A 86 16.48 12.21 1.82
C PHE A 86 17.00 13.07 0.65
N CYS A 87 16.45 14.27 0.47
CA CYS A 87 16.82 15.17 -0.62
C CYS A 87 17.65 16.35 -0.08
N LYS A 88 18.98 16.30 -0.23
CA LYS A 88 19.90 17.41 0.11
C LYS A 88 20.53 18.05 -1.13
N THR A 89 20.50 17.35 -2.26
CA THR A 89 21.08 17.79 -3.54
C THR A 89 20.10 17.55 -4.68
N LYS A 90 20.24 18.29 -5.79
CA LYS A 90 19.42 18.11 -7.00
C LYS A 90 19.45 16.68 -7.55
N ARG A 91 20.60 16.02 -7.47
CA ARG A 91 20.73 14.60 -7.86
C ARG A 91 19.87 13.69 -6.97
N GLN A 92 19.83 13.95 -5.67
CA GLN A 92 18.98 13.20 -4.74
C GLN A 92 17.49 13.49 -4.94
N GLU A 93 17.12 14.73 -5.27
CA GLU A 93 15.73 15.09 -5.63
C GLU A 93 15.26 14.24 -6.83
N GLY A 94 16.01 14.24 -7.94
CA GLY A 94 15.65 13.47 -9.13
C GLY A 94 15.59 11.96 -8.87
N ASN A 95 16.55 11.42 -8.10
CA ASN A 95 16.51 10.01 -7.70
C ASN A 95 15.32 9.69 -6.80
N PHE A 96 14.92 10.59 -5.92
CA PHE A 96 13.82 10.36 -4.99
C PHE A 96 12.49 10.28 -5.74
N VAL A 97 12.22 11.24 -6.64
CA VAL A 97 11.04 11.24 -7.53
C VAL A 97 11.02 9.99 -8.39
N LYS A 98 12.13 9.67 -9.05
CA LYS A 98 12.21 8.49 -9.94
C LYS A 98 11.82 7.19 -9.24
N ASN A 99 12.20 7.03 -7.96
CA ASN A 99 11.96 5.80 -7.20
C ASN A 99 10.70 5.87 -6.32
N TRP A 100 9.96 6.99 -6.31
CA TRP A 100 8.87 7.24 -5.37
C TRP A 100 7.84 6.10 -5.33
N TRP A 101 7.37 5.69 -6.50
CA TRP A 101 6.33 4.67 -6.66
C TRP A 101 6.77 3.29 -6.20
N ASP A 102 7.96 2.84 -6.63
CA ASP A 102 8.54 1.57 -6.20
C ASP A 102 8.82 1.56 -4.70
N GLN A 103 9.22 2.71 -4.13
CA GLN A 103 9.38 2.82 -2.68
C GLN A 103 8.04 2.68 -1.96
N CYS A 104 6.97 3.35 -2.41
CA CYS A 104 5.65 3.21 -1.80
C CYS A 104 5.16 1.76 -1.86
N GLY A 105 5.24 1.11 -3.02
CA GLY A 105 4.87 -0.29 -3.18
C GLY A 105 5.70 -1.24 -2.31
N LEU A 106 7.02 -1.01 -2.22
CA LEU A 106 7.89 -1.77 -1.32
C LEU A 106 7.46 -1.62 0.15
N ARG A 107 7.14 -0.40 0.59
CA ARG A 107 6.73 -0.15 1.97
C ARG A 107 5.38 -0.78 2.30
N ILE A 108 4.43 -0.82 1.37
CA ILE A 108 3.16 -1.54 1.55
C ILE A 108 3.40 -3.04 1.78
N VAL A 109 4.28 -3.67 0.99
CA VAL A 109 4.62 -5.09 1.16
C VAL A 109 5.37 -5.36 2.47
N GLU A 110 6.28 -4.47 2.86
CA GLU A 110 6.97 -4.57 4.16
C GLU A 110 5.98 -4.41 5.33
N LEU A 111 5.07 -3.43 5.27
CA LEU A 111 4.02 -3.23 6.27
C LEU A 111 3.10 -4.43 6.38
N ALA A 112 2.76 -5.08 5.26
CA ALA A 112 1.97 -6.30 5.29
C ALA A 112 2.67 -7.41 6.09
N LYS A 113 3.96 -7.60 5.84
CA LYS A 113 4.77 -8.58 6.58
C LYS A 113 4.89 -8.23 8.06
N GLU A 114 5.15 -6.96 8.39
CA GLU A 114 5.27 -6.48 9.78
C GLU A 114 3.95 -6.63 10.56
N ASN A 115 2.80 -6.52 9.88
CA ASN A 115 1.46 -6.71 10.46
C ASN A 115 0.96 -8.17 10.41
N GLY A 116 1.83 -9.13 10.05
CA GLY A 116 1.49 -10.56 10.03
C GLY A 116 0.46 -10.95 8.96
N ILE A 117 0.37 -10.19 7.86
CA ILE A 117 -0.47 -10.53 6.71
C ILE A 117 0.29 -11.53 5.84
N ARG A 118 -0.34 -12.68 5.57
CA ARG A 118 0.18 -13.65 4.60
C ARG A 118 -0.35 -13.28 3.23
N LEU A 119 0.54 -13.07 2.25
CA LEU A 119 0.13 -12.69 0.89
C LEU A 119 -0.79 -13.72 0.22
N SER A 120 -0.74 -14.99 0.64
CA SER A 120 -1.63 -16.05 0.16
C SER A 120 -3.04 -16.01 0.79
N SER A 121 -3.24 -15.24 1.86
CA SER A 121 -4.54 -15.05 2.52
C SER A 121 -5.13 -13.67 2.25
N VAL A 122 -4.75 -13.03 1.15
CA VAL A 122 -5.43 -11.82 0.71
C VAL A 122 -6.20 -12.18 -0.54
N HIS A 123 -7.47 -11.82 -0.54
CA HIS A 123 -8.39 -12.02 -1.64
C HIS A 123 -8.83 -10.68 -2.21
N PRO A 124 -9.32 -10.64 -3.47
CA PRO A 124 -9.88 -9.42 -4.04
C PRO A 124 -10.97 -8.83 -3.14
N TYR A 125 -11.00 -7.50 -2.99
CA TYR A 125 -11.97 -6.84 -2.11
C TYR A 125 -13.41 -7.02 -2.63
N ILE A 126 -14.31 -7.45 -1.74
CA ILE A 126 -15.73 -7.70 -2.00
C ILE A 126 -16.56 -6.55 -1.40
N TYR A 127 -17.09 -5.70 -2.28
CA TYR A 127 -18.00 -4.63 -1.87
C TYR A 127 -19.25 -5.19 -1.18
N GLY A 128 -19.68 -4.51 -0.11
CA GLY A 128 -20.82 -4.92 0.72
C GLY A 128 -20.47 -5.86 1.87
N LYS A 129 -19.26 -6.42 1.93
CA LYS A 129 -18.72 -7.08 3.12
C LYS A 129 -17.87 -6.10 3.94
N THR A 130 -17.88 -6.25 5.25
CA THR A 130 -16.96 -5.53 6.14
C THR A 130 -15.52 -6.05 5.97
N ILE A 131 -14.53 -5.21 6.25
CA ILE A 131 -13.12 -5.65 6.29
C ILE A 131 -12.91 -6.82 7.27
N GLN A 132 -13.61 -6.84 8.41
CA GLN A 132 -13.51 -7.90 9.41
C GLN A 132 -14.03 -9.26 8.91
N GLU A 133 -15.14 -9.28 8.17
CA GLU A 133 -15.70 -10.50 7.59
C GLU A 133 -14.73 -11.08 6.56
N GLN A 134 -14.20 -10.24 5.67
CA GLN A 134 -13.30 -10.66 4.60
C GLN A 134 -11.97 -11.21 5.14
N MET A 135 -11.43 -10.61 6.21
CA MET A 135 -10.23 -11.11 6.88
C MET A 135 -10.49 -12.35 7.76
N SER A 136 -11.75 -12.67 8.06
CA SER A 136 -12.13 -13.82 8.89
C SER A 136 -12.39 -15.08 8.05
N ASP A 137 -12.89 -14.94 6.82
CA ASP A 137 -13.08 -16.04 5.85
C ASP A 137 -11.76 -16.81 5.58
N ASP A 138 -10.60 -16.21 5.90
CA ASP A 138 -9.26 -16.82 5.86
C ASP A 138 -9.00 -17.94 6.89
N ARG A 139 -9.86 -18.08 7.92
CA ARG A 139 -9.67 -19.07 9.00
C ARG A 139 -10.31 -20.43 8.73
N ASP A 140 -11.29 -20.50 7.82
CA ASP A 140 -12.13 -21.69 7.66
C ASP A 140 -11.73 -22.61 6.49
N THR A 141 -10.73 -22.24 5.68
CA THR A 141 -10.16 -23.09 4.62
C THR A 141 -9.05 -24.05 5.09
N GLN A 142 -8.87 -24.21 6.41
CA GLN A 142 -7.93 -25.15 7.02
C GLN A 142 -8.63 -26.26 7.85
N SER A 143 -9.84 -26.65 7.48
CA SER A 143 -10.52 -27.85 8.02
C SER A 143 -10.54 -28.98 7.01
#